data_AF-A0A7S2K1Q2-F1
#
_entry.id   AF-A0A7S2K1Q2-F1
#
_cell.length_a   1.000
_cell.length_b   1.000
_cell.length_c   1.000
_cell.angle_alpha   90.00
_cell.angle_beta   90.00
_cell.angle_gamma   90.00
#
_symmetry.space_group_name_H-M   'P 1'
#
loop_
_entity.id
_entity.type
_entity.pdbx_description
1 polymer ?
#
loop_
_entity_poly.entity_id
_entity_poly.type
_entity_poly.pdbx_seq_one_letter_code
_entity_poly.pdbx_strand_id
1 'polypeptide(L)'
;MEGRSEKSKFDYSCKVNEVCTKLRRQMMNEGDCDDSENSPVGGRFHLPILSTFAKENPPKLDQALDLIRDMALKSGKSLLSEQAQSSIQYLAFLADYDLIFDTALGMYDFDLAKAVARNSQKDPKIYLPMLSRLSKMSNLLARHDVDMQLHRYDSALVHLVKAEDEVENHFERCLALTTKHKLHSTALQLFTEEEKRRSIMISLGDRLLEENQAEAALATYLAAKPKYFDGAKNAARVCGDWRTFFACCADDQDIDIQEVASYVSEEIAGGRGGNYSRREEIMFSSRILLDYCSDIDGAIEALYPAAMWTEARRLAKLHSREEIVSNIIYAAKSYGQTCVTELEDRATAFEEANERYTVVLGVQKEMKMQGQNGQVTENDNQSLFSVASNMSNASLYSNASTSSVGSVSSLSSVISVGATSTFSIVGEQYERKHKSKFNKIGGGKKKKKQKKQK
;
A
#
# COMPACT_ATOMS: atom_id res chain seq x y z
N MET A 1 -51.16 25.96 19.43
CA MET A 1 -49.70 26.07 19.20
C MET A 1 -49.41 25.36 17.89
N GLU A 2 -49.22 26.15 16.83
CA GLU A 2 -49.02 25.67 15.47
C GLU A 2 -47.71 24.87 15.37
N GLY A 3 -47.80 23.69 14.75
CA GLY A 3 -46.66 22.86 14.41
C GLY A 3 -45.77 23.57 13.40
N ARG A 4 -44.63 24.08 13.86
CA ARG A 4 -43.54 24.46 12.97
C ARG A 4 -42.97 23.19 12.34
N SER A 5 -43.33 22.95 11.08
CA SER A 5 -42.61 22.08 10.17
C SER A 5 -41.12 22.44 10.23
N GLU A 6 -40.29 21.51 10.71
CA GLU A 6 -38.84 21.59 10.55
C GLU A 6 -38.55 21.67 9.05
N LYS A 7 -38.16 22.87 8.58
CA LYS A 7 -37.67 23.03 7.20
C LYS A 7 -36.36 22.25 7.13
N SER A 8 -36.32 21.16 6.37
CA SER A 8 -35.08 20.41 6.15
C SER A 8 -34.00 21.39 5.66
N LYS A 9 -32.87 21.42 6.35
CA LYS A 9 -31.76 22.32 6.05
C LYS A 9 -31.32 22.07 4.61
N PHE A 10 -31.44 23.07 3.74
CA PHE A 10 -31.12 22.94 2.32
C PHE A 10 -29.63 22.68 2.14
N ASP A 11 -29.28 21.60 1.45
CA ASP A 11 -27.89 21.27 1.15
C ASP A 11 -27.40 22.11 -0.04
N TYR A 12 -26.53 23.08 0.25
CA TYR A 12 -25.96 23.97 -0.75
C TYR A 12 -25.01 23.25 -1.72
N SER A 13 -24.53 22.05 -1.39
CA SER A 13 -23.63 21.28 -2.27
C SER A 13 -24.33 20.79 -3.54
N CYS A 14 -25.63 20.47 -3.47
CA CYS A 14 -26.44 20.01 -4.60
C CYS A 14 -27.26 21.11 -5.28
N LYS A 15 -27.14 22.37 -4.83
CA LYS A 15 -27.95 23.50 -5.31
C LYS A 15 -27.97 23.61 -6.84
N VAL A 16 -26.80 23.51 -7.47
CA VAL A 16 -26.65 23.64 -8.93
C VAL A 16 -27.41 22.51 -9.64
N ASN A 17 -27.22 21.27 -9.19
CA ASN A 17 -27.88 20.10 -9.78
C ASN A 17 -29.41 20.19 -9.63
N GLU A 18 -29.90 20.64 -8.49
CA GLU A 18 -31.35 20.79 -8.26
C GLU A 18 -31.98 21.87 -9.14
N VAL A 19 -31.32 23.03 -9.27
CA VAL A 19 -31.78 24.12 -10.14
C VAL A 19 -31.75 23.68 -11.60
N CYS A 20 -30.66 23.08 -12.07
CA CYS A 20 -30.54 22.54 -13.43
C CYS A 20 -31.63 21.52 -13.73
N THR A 21 -31.91 20.60 -12.79
CA THR A 21 -32.94 19.57 -12.94
C THR A 21 -34.35 20.18 -13.00
N LYS A 22 -34.69 21.11 -12.11
CA LYS A 22 -36.01 21.77 -12.08
C LYS A 22 -36.25 22.63 -13.32
N LEU A 23 -35.25 23.42 -13.72
CA LEU A 23 -35.32 24.27 -14.90
C LEU A 23 -35.45 23.42 -16.18
N ARG A 24 -34.66 22.34 -16.29
CA ARG A 24 -34.77 21.37 -17.39
C ARG A 24 -36.16 20.76 -17.49
N ARG A 25 -36.71 20.29 -16.36
CA ARG A 25 -38.05 19.68 -16.33
C ARG A 25 -39.11 20.64 -16.84
N GLN A 26 -39.07 21.91 -16.41
CA GLN A 26 -40.02 22.90 -16.87
C GLN A 26 -39.89 23.18 -18.38
N MET A 27 -38.65 23.33 -18.87
CA MET A 27 -38.38 23.57 -20.29
C MET A 27 -38.77 22.38 -21.19
N MET A 28 -38.60 21.15 -20.72
CA MET A 28 -39.06 19.95 -21.44
C MET A 28 -40.59 19.89 -21.49
N ASN A 29 -41.27 20.15 -20.36
CA ASN A 29 -42.74 20.16 -20.31
C ASN A 29 -43.36 21.24 -21.21
N GLU A 30 -42.79 22.44 -21.25
CA GLU A 30 -43.27 23.53 -22.12
C GLU A 30 -42.94 23.28 -23.60
N GLY A 31 -41.87 22.54 -23.90
CA GLY A 31 -41.46 22.20 -25.26
C GLY A 31 -42.37 21.17 -25.95
N ASP A 32 -42.94 20.24 -25.20
CA ASP A 32 -43.89 19.24 -25.71
C ASP A 32 -45.30 19.83 -25.99
N CYS A 33 -45.55 21.10 -25.63
CA CYS A 33 -46.84 21.77 -25.85
C CYS A 33 -47.00 22.37 -27.26
N ASP A 34 -45.92 22.48 -28.02
CA ASP A 34 -45.81 23.35 -29.20
C ASP A 34 -45.66 22.51 -30.48
N ASP A 35 -46.58 21.57 -30.69
CA ASP A 35 -46.74 20.73 -31.90
C ASP A 35 -47.34 21.53 -33.08
N SER A 36 -46.80 22.72 -33.38
CA SER A 36 -47.10 23.39 -34.65
C SER A 36 -46.20 22.82 -35.75
N GLU A 37 -46.77 22.49 -36.91
CA GLU A 37 -46.08 21.92 -38.09
C GLU A 37 -44.89 22.78 -38.62
N ASN A 38 -44.72 24.01 -38.12
CA ASN A 38 -43.63 24.93 -38.47
C ASN A 38 -42.64 25.21 -37.32
N SER A 39 -42.74 24.50 -36.19
CA SER A 39 -41.78 24.64 -35.09
C SER A 39 -40.43 24.02 -35.49
N PRO A 40 -39.29 24.70 -35.30
CA PRO A 40 -37.99 24.14 -35.61
C PRO A 40 -37.81 22.83 -34.82
N VAL A 41 -37.59 21.73 -35.55
CA VAL A 41 -37.41 20.41 -34.97
C VAL A 41 -36.24 20.44 -33.98
N GLY A 42 -36.56 20.45 -32.69
CA GLY A 42 -35.63 20.71 -31.58
C GLY A 42 -36.25 21.54 -30.45
N GLY A 43 -37.34 22.27 -30.73
CA GLY A 43 -38.03 23.07 -29.70
C GLY A 43 -37.23 24.31 -29.27
N ARG A 44 -37.96 25.31 -28.77
CA ARG A 44 -37.41 26.63 -28.38
C ARG A 44 -36.30 26.54 -27.33
N PHE A 45 -36.31 25.49 -26.53
CA PHE A 45 -35.44 25.34 -25.35
C PHE A 45 -34.28 24.34 -25.52
N HIS A 46 -33.95 23.87 -26.73
CA HIS A 46 -32.88 22.88 -26.90
C HIS A 46 -31.51 23.30 -26.34
N LEU A 47 -30.99 24.49 -26.69
CA LEU A 47 -29.70 24.95 -26.18
C LEU A 47 -29.73 25.17 -24.66
N PRO A 48 -30.74 25.85 -24.08
CA PRO A 48 -30.89 25.91 -22.62
C PRO A 48 -30.92 24.55 -21.93
N ILE A 49 -31.62 23.57 -22.50
CA ILE A 49 -31.65 22.19 -21.97
C ILE A 49 -30.23 21.59 -22.00
N LEU A 50 -29.49 21.71 -23.10
CA LEU A 50 -28.09 21.26 -23.17
C LEU A 50 -27.21 21.97 -22.12
N SER A 51 -27.42 23.27 -21.89
CA SER A 51 -26.70 23.99 -20.83
C SER A 51 -26.93 23.39 -19.46
N THR A 52 -28.16 22.98 -19.15
CA THR A 52 -28.45 22.38 -17.86
C THR A 52 -27.71 21.05 -17.68
N PHE A 53 -27.56 20.22 -18.71
CA PHE A 53 -26.83 18.95 -18.61
C PHE A 53 -25.32 19.17 -18.43
N ALA A 54 -24.75 20.13 -19.18
CA ALA A 54 -23.32 20.44 -19.13
C ALA A 54 -22.89 21.15 -17.83
N LYS A 55 -23.80 21.88 -17.17
CA LYS A 55 -23.51 22.65 -15.93
C LYS A 55 -23.78 21.89 -14.63
N GLU A 56 -24.34 20.68 -14.69
CA GLU A 56 -24.39 19.79 -13.53
C GLU A 56 -22.98 19.38 -13.07
N ASN A 57 -22.86 18.97 -11.80
CA ASN A 57 -21.63 18.42 -11.24
C ASN A 57 -21.90 17.04 -10.62
N PRO A 58 -21.39 15.94 -11.18
CA PRO A 58 -20.61 15.87 -12.43
C PRO A 58 -21.46 16.20 -13.68
N PRO A 59 -20.84 16.67 -14.79
CA PRO A 59 -21.55 16.96 -16.03
C PRO A 59 -22.21 15.71 -16.64
N LYS A 60 -23.48 15.84 -17.07
CA LYS A 60 -24.26 14.75 -17.69
C LYS A 60 -24.20 14.80 -19.22
N LEU A 61 -22.98 14.65 -19.75
CA LEU A 61 -22.72 14.76 -21.18
C LEU A 61 -23.31 13.61 -22.00
N ASP A 62 -23.45 12.44 -21.39
CA ASP A 62 -24.14 11.26 -21.93
C ASP A 62 -25.59 11.60 -22.32
N GLN A 63 -26.33 12.20 -21.39
CA GLN A 63 -27.73 12.58 -21.61
C GLN A 63 -27.87 13.75 -22.59
N ALA A 64 -26.90 14.68 -22.59
CA ALA A 64 -26.86 15.77 -23.56
C ALA A 64 -26.65 15.24 -25.00
N LEU A 65 -25.75 14.28 -25.16
CA LEU A 65 -25.44 13.63 -26.44
C LEU A 65 -26.60 12.76 -26.93
N ASP A 66 -27.25 12.01 -26.04
CA ASP A 66 -28.48 11.26 -26.35
C ASP A 66 -29.58 12.20 -26.86
N LEU A 67 -29.78 13.35 -26.22
CA LEU A 67 -30.76 14.34 -26.67
C LEU A 67 -30.47 14.86 -28.08
N ILE A 68 -29.20 15.12 -28.41
CA ILE A 68 -28.80 15.55 -29.76
C ILE A 68 -29.10 14.44 -30.79
N ARG A 69 -28.81 13.18 -30.44
CA ARG A 69 -29.11 12.02 -31.30
C ARG A 69 -30.61 11.87 -31.52
N ASP A 70 -31.40 11.92 -30.46
CA ASP A 70 -32.84 11.71 -30.52
C ASP A 70 -33.54 12.81 -31.34
N MET A 71 -33.07 14.06 -31.25
CA MET A 71 -33.54 15.15 -32.11
C MET A 71 -33.21 14.92 -33.59
N ALA A 72 -31.98 14.46 -33.89
CA ALA A 72 -31.60 14.13 -35.26
C ALA A 72 -32.51 13.03 -35.84
N LEU A 73 -32.74 11.96 -35.06
CA LEU A 73 -33.64 10.86 -35.43
C LEU A 73 -35.08 11.32 -35.65
N LYS A 74 -35.66 12.11 -34.73
CA LYS A 74 -37.03 12.65 -34.86
C LYS A 74 -37.21 13.53 -36.10
N SER A 75 -36.18 14.28 -36.47
CA SER A 75 -36.18 15.12 -37.66
C SER A 75 -35.96 14.37 -38.98
N GLY A 76 -35.66 13.07 -38.93
CA GLY A 76 -35.25 12.27 -40.10
C GLY A 76 -33.89 12.70 -40.68
N LYS A 77 -33.10 13.49 -39.95
CA LYS A 77 -31.82 14.05 -40.41
C LYS A 77 -30.65 13.26 -39.83
N SER A 78 -29.53 13.24 -40.56
CA SER A 78 -28.27 12.67 -40.07
C SER A 78 -27.67 13.50 -38.94
N LEU A 79 -26.86 12.86 -38.07
CA LEU A 79 -25.99 13.52 -37.08
C LEU A 79 -25.00 14.52 -37.72
N LEU A 80 -24.79 14.44 -39.03
CA LEU A 80 -23.96 15.38 -39.80
C LEU A 80 -24.72 16.62 -40.31
N SER A 81 -26.03 16.72 -40.04
CA SER A 81 -26.85 17.89 -40.37
C SER A 81 -26.39 19.14 -39.63
N GLU A 82 -26.62 20.31 -40.22
CA GLU A 82 -26.21 21.60 -39.62
C GLU A 82 -26.74 21.77 -38.19
N GLN A 83 -28.00 21.41 -37.94
CA GLN A 83 -28.62 21.52 -36.61
C GLN A 83 -27.92 20.67 -35.54
N ALA A 84 -27.62 19.40 -35.86
CA ALA A 84 -26.92 18.51 -34.93
C ALA A 84 -25.48 18.98 -34.69
N GLN A 85 -24.79 19.43 -35.74
CA GLN A 85 -23.42 19.94 -35.65
C GLN A 85 -23.35 21.25 -34.85
N SER A 86 -24.29 22.18 -35.04
CA SER A 86 -24.39 23.40 -34.22
C SER A 86 -24.68 23.09 -32.76
N SER A 87 -25.50 22.07 -32.47
CA SER A 87 -25.78 21.64 -31.10
C SER A 87 -24.55 21.03 -30.42
N ILE A 88 -23.77 20.22 -31.15
CA ILE A 88 -22.48 19.68 -30.68
C ILE A 88 -21.47 20.79 -30.45
N GLN A 89 -21.35 21.75 -31.37
CA GLN A 89 -20.46 22.90 -31.23
C GLN A 89 -20.83 23.75 -30.00
N TYR A 90 -22.13 23.93 -29.76
CA TYR A 90 -22.62 24.61 -28.56
C TYR A 90 -22.30 23.83 -27.28
N LEU A 91 -22.50 22.50 -27.28
CA LEU A 91 -22.13 21.66 -26.14
C LEU A 91 -20.62 21.74 -25.86
N ALA A 92 -19.79 21.76 -26.90
CA ALA A 92 -18.35 21.90 -26.81
C ALA A 92 -17.85 23.29 -26.42
N PHE A 93 -18.69 24.32 -26.54
CA PHE A 93 -18.44 25.60 -25.92
C PHE A 93 -18.60 25.53 -24.38
N LEU A 94 -19.43 24.61 -23.88
CA LEU A 94 -19.73 24.46 -22.46
C LEU A 94 -18.84 23.45 -21.74
N ALA A 95 -18.35 22.43 -22.46
CA ALA A 95 -17.50 21.35 -21.98
C ALA A 95 -16.42 21.02 -23.02
N ASP A 96 -15.28 20.46 -22.59
CA ASP A 96 -14.16 20.16 -23.47
C ASP A 96 -14.51 19.14 -24.58
N TYR A 97 -14.00 19.37 -25.79
CA TYR A 97 -14.19 18.47 -26.93
C TYR A 97 -13.65 17.06 -26.65
N ASP A 98 -12.51 16.94 -25.97
CA ASP A 98 -11.94 15.64 -25.64
C ASP A 98 -12.87 14.86 -24.71
N LEU A 99 -13.42 15.52 -23.70
CA LEU A 99 -14.38 14.91 -22.77
C LEU A 99 -15.69 14.49 -23.46
N ILE A 100 -16.22 15.32 -24.37
CA ILE A 100 -17.43 15.00 -25.13
C ILE A 100 -17.17 13.83 -26.09
N PHE A 101 -16.01 13.80 -26.74
CA PHE A 101 -15.62 12.71 -27.63
C PHE A 101 -15.47 11.39 -26.88
N ASP A 102 -14.79 11.41 -25.73
CA ASP A 102 -14.60 10.24 -24.87
C ASP A 102 -15.95 9.76 -24.29
N THR A 103 -16.86 10.68 -23.99
CA THR A 103 -18.23 10.35 -23.58
C THR A 103 -19.00 9.67 -24.72
N ALA A 104 -18.96 10.23 -25.92
CA ALA A 104 -19.61 9.64 -27.10
C ALA A 104 -19.05 8.23 -27.42
N LEU A 105 -17.73 8.05 -27.32
CA LEU A 105 -17.10 6.73 -27.41
C LEU A 105 -17.64 5.79 -26.34
N GLY A 106 -17.73 6.24 -25.09
CA GLY A 106 -18.23 5.46 -23.95
C GLY A 106 -19.73 5.15 -24.00
N MET A 107 -20.49 5.77 -24.90
CA MET A 107 -21.87 5.40 -25.23
C MET A 107 -21.95 4.30 -26.31
N TYR A 108 -20.79 3.91 -26.86
CA TYR A 108 -20.64 2.91 -27.91
C TYR A 108 -21.34 3.27 -29.24
N ASP A 109 -21.64 4.55 -29.44
CA ASP A 109 -22.21 5.11 -30.68
C ASP A 109 -21.08 5.77 -31.50
N PHE A 110 -20.52 5.01 -32.44
CA PHE A 110 -19.38 5.45 -33.25
C PHE A 110 -19.74 6.53 -34.27
N ASP A 111 -21.01 6.61 -34.69
CA ASP A 111 -21.47 7.68 -35.59
C ASP A 111 -21.59 9.01 -34.84
N LEU A 112 -22.05 8.96 -33.59
CA LEU A 112 -22.03 10.11 -32.69
C LEU A 112 -20.61 10.55 -32.35
N ALA A 113 -19.71 9.62 -32.03
CA ALA A 113 -18.29 9.94 -31.82
C ALA A 113 -17.65 10.58 -33.06
N LYS A 114 -17.98 10.10 -34.27
CA LYS A 114 -17.53 10.70 -35.54
C LYS A 114 -18.08 12.12 -35.72
N ALA A 115 -19.34 12.34 -35.40
CA ALA A 115 -19.98 13.65 -35.47
C ALA A 115 -19.35 14.67 -34.51
N VAL A 116 -18.96 14.24 -33.31
CA VAL A 116 -18.23 15.06 -32.34
C VAL A 116 -16.81 15.35 -32.83
N ALA A 117 -16.09 14.31 -33.30
CA ALA A 117 -14.71 14.45 -33.76
C ALA A 117 -14.55 15.44 -34.92
N ARG A 118 -15.55 15.53 -35.82
CA ARG A 118 -15.55 16.48 -36.94
C ARG A 118 -15.44 17.94 -36.49
N ASN A 119 -16.04 18.29 -35.35
CA ASN A 119 -15.99 19.66 -34.80
C ASN A 119 -14.79 19.88 -33.87
N SER A 120 -14.12 18.78 -33.48
CA SER A 120 -12.92 18.83 -32.66
C SER A 120 -11.67 19.13 -33.50
N GLN A 121 -10.58 19.53 -32.84
CA GLN A 121 -9.27 19.69 -33.47
C GLN A 121 -8.50 18.36 -33.63
N LYS A 122 -9.15 17.19 -33.43
CA LYS A 122 -8.52 15.88 -33.61
C LYS A 122 -8.22 15.61 -35.09
N ASP A 123 -7.07 15.00 -35.36
CA ASP A 123 -6.64 14.63 -36.72
C ASP A 123 -7.55 13.51 -37.30
N PRO A 124 -8.23 13.74 -38.44
CA PRO A 124 -9.01 12.72 -39.14
C PRO A 124 -8.23 11.46 -39.49
N LYS A 125 -6.92 11.56 -39.70
CA LYS A 125 -6.04 10.41 -39.96
C LYS A 125 -5.89 9.50 -38.75
N ILE A 126 -6.21 9.98 -37.55
CA ILE A 126 -6.13 9.21 -36.30
C ILE A 126 -7.50 8.66 -35.93
N TYR A 127 -8.53 9.50 -35.83
CA TYR A 127 -9.83 9.05 -35.32
C TYR A 127 -10.64 8.25 -36.34
N LEU A 128 -10.55 8.52 -37.66
CA LEU A 128 -11.34 7.77 -38.65
C LEU A 128 -10.90 6.30 -38.76
N PRO A 129 -9.59 5.97 -38.83
CA PRO A 129 -9.17 4.57 -38.82
C PRO A 129 -9.53 3.86 -37.51
N MET A 130 -9.43 4.56 -36.37
CA MET A 130 -9.84 4.03 -35.07
C MET A 130 -11.33 3.64 -35.05
N LEU A 131 -12.22 4.55 -35.43
CA LEU A 131 -13.66 4.29 -35.47
C LEU A 131 -14.02 3.20 -36.50
N SER A 132 -13.34 3.19 -37.66
CA SER A 132 -13.53 2.14 -38.67
C SER A 132 -13.08 0.76 -38.20
N ARG A 133 -12.03 0.69 -37.38
CA ARG A 133 -11.59 -0.56 -36.75
C ARG A 133 -12.64 -1.04 -35.75
N LEU A 134 -13.10 -0.17 -34.86
CA LEU A 134 -14.09 -0.50 -33.83
C LEU A 134 -15.43 -0.95 -34.43
N SER A 135 -15.89 -0.33 -35.51
CA SER A 135 -17.15 -0.70 -36.17
C SER A 135 -17.12 -2.03 -36.91
N LYS A 136 -15.93 -2.54 -37.24
CA LYS A 136 -15.74 -3.86 -37.90
C LYS A 136 -15.62 -5.01 -36.90
N MET A 137 -15.31 -4.71 -35.64
CA MET A 137 -15.19 -5.71 -34.58
C MET A 137 -16.58 -6.17 -34.13
N SER A 138 -16.65 -7.30 -33.43
CA SER A 138 -17.88 -7.71 -32.74
C SER A 138 -18.27 -6.66 -31.69
N ASN A 139 -19.56 -6.61 -31.35
CA ASN A 139 -20.08 -5.60 -30.43
C ASN A 139 -19.39 -5.66 -29.07
N LEU A 140 -19.17 -6.86 -28.52
CA LEU A 140 -18.55 -7.03 -27.21
C LEU A 140 -17.07 -6.65 -27.19
N LEU A 141 -16.30 -7.05 -28.21
CA LEU A 141 -14.88 -6.71 -28.30
C LEU A 141 -14.66 -5.22 -28.59
N ALA A 142 -15.53 -4.60 -29.40
CA ALA A 142 -15.49 -3.17 -29.62
C ALA A 142 -15.70 -2.39 -28.31
N ARG A 143 -16.68 -2.81 -27.48
CA ARG A 143 -16.92 -2.20 -26.16
C ARG A 143 -15.77 -2.41 -25.19
N HIS A 144 -15.19 -3.61 -25.14
CA HIS A 144 -13.98 -3.87 -24.36
C HIS A 144 -12.85 -2.92 -24.76
N ASP A 145 -12.56 -2.79 -26.06
CA ASP A 145 -11.48 -1.93 -26.55
C ASP A 145 -11.72 -0.45 -26.23
N VAL A 146 -12.97 0.02 -26.36
CA VAL A 146 -13.37 1.37 -25.97
C VAL A 146 -13.16 1.58 -24.47
N ASP A 147 -13.66 0.67 -23.63
CA ASP A 147 -13.53 0.81 -22.18
C ASP A 147 -12.06 0.76 -21.73
N MET A 148 -11.22 -0.04 -22.41
CA MET A 148 -9.77 -0.05 -22.20
C MET A 148 -9.13 1.30 -22.53
N GLN A 149 -9.53 1.94 -23.63
CA GLN A 149 -9.05 3.26 -24.01
C GLN A 149 -9.51 4.35 -23.02
N LEU A 150 -10.72 4.24 -22.49
CA LEU A 150 -11.29 5.17 -21.52
C LEU A 150 -10.89 4.87 -20.06
N HIS A 151 -10.00 3.91 -19.84
CA HIS A 151 -9.55 3.46 -18.52
C HIS A 151 -10.69 2.97 -17.59
N ARG A 152 -11.80 2.50 -18.17
CA ARG A 152 -12.95 1.91 -17.47
C ARG A 152 -12.77 0.40 -17.33
N TYR A 153 -11.70 0.00 -16.64
CA TYR A 153 -11.22 -1.38 -16.64
C TYR A 153 -12.22 -2.42 -16.10
N ASP A 154 -13.05 -2.06 -15.10
CA ASP A 154 -14.11 -2.95 -14.61
C ASP A 154 -15.13 -3.30 -15.70
N SER A 155 -15.61 -2.28 -16.44
CA SER A 155 -16.53 -2.48 -17.56
C SER A 155 -15.87 -3.23 -18.72
N ALA A 156 -14.61 -2.93 -19.01
CA ALA A 156 -13.83 -3.66 -20.00
C ALA A 156 -13.80 -5.17 -19.67
N LEU A 157 -13.52 -5.53 -18.42
CA LEU A 157 -13.52 -6.92 -17.98
C LEU A 157 -14.91 -7.57 -18.14
N VAL A 158 -16.00 -6.87 -17.78
CA VAL A 158 -17.36 -7.38 -17.97
C VAL A 158 -17.64 -7.69 -19.44
N HIS A 159 -17.24 -6.81 -20.36
CA HIS A 159 -17.41 -7.03 -21.79
C HIS A 159 -16.56 -8.19 -22.32
N LEU A 160 -15.31 -8.30 -21.84
CA LEU A 160 -14.44 -9.40 -22.20
C LEU A 160 -15.00 -10.73 -21.73
N VAL A 161 -15.47 -10.82 -20.48
CA VAL A 161 -16.09 -12.04 -19.93
C VAL A 161 -17.28 -12.48 -20.76
N LYS A 162 -18.13 -11.55 -21.21
CA LYS A 162 -19.28 -11.87 -22.08
C LYS A 162 -18.89 -12.35 -23.48
N ALA A 163 -17.69 -12.06 -23.94
CA ALA A 163 -17.18 -12.44 -25.26
C ALA A 163 -16.44 -13.81 -25.24
N GLU A 164 -16.86 -14.75 -24.38
CA GLU A 164 -16.20 -16.04 -24.19
C GLU A 164 -16.06 -16.84 -25.50
N ASP A 165 -17.11 -16.86 -26.32
CA ASP A 165 -17.13 -17.60 -27.60
C ASP A 165 -16.31 -16.93 -28.72
N GLU A 166 -15.87 -15.67 -28.54
CA GLU A 166 -15.20 -14.89 -29.58
C GLU A 166 -13.68 -14.83 -29.40
N VAL A 167 -13.15 -15.32 -28.27
CA VAL A 167 -11.77 -15.11 -27.86
C VAL A 167 -11.08 -16.41 -27.48
N GLU A 168 -10.02 -16.75 -28.20
CA GLU A 168 -9.11 -17.83 -27.81
C GLU A 168 -8.38 -17.48 -26.50
N ASN A 169 -8.16 -18.49 -25.64
CA ASN A 169 -7.57 -18.33 -24.31
C ASN A 169 -8.27 -17.25 -23.47
N HIS A 170 -9.60 -17.17 -23.60
CA HIS A 170 -10.44 -16.16 -22.98
C HIS A 170 -10.15 -15.94 -21.50
N PHE A 171 -10.11 -17.02 -20.71
CA PHE A 171 -9.90 -16.95 -19.28
C PHE A 171 -8.51 -16.40 -18.93
N GLU A 172 -7.45 -16.83 -19.63
CA GLU A 172 -6.09 -16.34 -19.41
C GLU A 172 -5.98 -14.83 -19.69
N ARG A 173 -6.65 -14.36 -20.73
CA ARG A 173 -6.71 -12.92 -21.05
C ARG A 173 -7.47 -12.13 -19.98
N CYS A 174 -8.58 -12.66 -19.48
CA CYS A 174 -9.33 -12.06 -18.37
C CYS A 174 -8.47 -12.01 -17.10
N LEU A 175 -7.75 -13.09 -16.78
CA LEU A 175 -6.89 -13.18 -15.62
C LEU A 175 -5.71 -12.19 -15.73
N ALA A 176 -5.08 -12.09 -16.90
CA ALA A 176 -4.00 -11.13 -17.16
C ALA A 176 -4.48 -9.67 -17.07
N LEU A 177 -5.69 -9.37 -17.52
CA LEU A 177 -6.29 -8.05 -17.35
C LEU A 177 -6.56 -7.76 -15.86
N THR A 178 -7.09 -8.76 -15.16
CA THR A 178 -7.43 -8.68 -13.73
C THR A 178 -6.18 -8.43 -12.88
N THR A 179 -5.08 -9.15 -13.13
CA THR A 179 -3.80 -8.96 -12.42
C THR A 179 -3.24 -7.57 -12.68
N LYS A 180 -3.20 -7.16 -13.96
CA LYS A 180 -2.62 -5.89 -14.38
C LYS A 180 -3.34 -4.67 -13.80
N HIS A 181 -4.67 -4.70 -13.73
CA HIS A 181 -5.49 -3.57 -13.29
C HIS A 181 -6.14 -3.76 -11.91
N LYS A 182 -5.74 -4.79 -11.15
CA LYS A 182 -6.23 -5.11 -9.79
C LYS A 182 -7.76 -5.30 -9.70
N LEU A 183 -8.36 -5.94 -10.70
CA LEU A 183 -9.82 -6.10 -10.82
C LEU A 183 -10.35 -7.36 -10.14
N HIS A 184 -9.63 -7.91 -9.16
CA HIS A 184 -9.93 -9.23 -8.57
C HIS A 184 -11.35 -9.30 -7.96
N SER A 185 -11.85 -8.22 -7.36
CA SER A 185 -13.22 -8.16 -6.83
C SER A 185 -14.26 -8.36 -7.93
N THR A 186 -14.14 -7.61 -9.03
CA THR A 186 -15.03 -7.68 -10.19
C THR A 186 -14.93 -9.04 -10.86
N ALA A 187 -13.71 -9.57 -11.03
CA ALA A 187 -13.48 -10.91 -11.58
C ALA A 187 -14.15 -12.01 -10.74
N LEU A 188 -14.06 -11.97 -9.42
CA LEU A 188 -14.69 -12.95 -8.52
C LEU A 188 -16.23 -12.87 -8.54
N GLN A 189 -16.82 -11.72 -8.89
CA GLN A 189 -18.26 -11.58 -9.08
C GLN A 189 -18.72 -12.14 -10.43
N LEU A 190 -17.89 -12.03 -11.46
CA LEU A 190 -18.20 -12.46 -12.82
C LEU A 190 -18.01 -13.96 -13.02
N PHE A 191 -16.97 -14.55 -12.44
CA PHE A 191 -16.67 -15.98 -12.58
C PHE A 191 -17.23 -16.79 -11.42
N THR A 192 -18.27 -17.58 -11.70
CA THR A 192 -18.92 -18.46 -10.71
C THR A 192 -18.35 -19.88 -10.69
N GLU A 193 -17.66 -20.31 -11.74
CA GLU A 193 -17.02 -21.62 -11.84
C GLU A 193 -15.91 -21.78 -10.80
N GLU A 194 -15.88 -22.90 -10.08
CA GLU A 194 -14.94 -23.08 -8.98
C GLU A 194 -13.48 -23.09 -9.43
N GLU A 195 -13.16 -23.69 -10.57
CA GLU A 195 -11.78 -23.76 -11.11
C GLU A 195 -11.25 -22.36 -11.50
N LYS A 196 -12.05 -21.60 -12.26
CA LYS A 196 -11.72 -20.22 -12.64
C LYS A 196 -11.61 -19.31 -11.42
N ARG A 197 -12.56 -19.43 -10.47
CA ARG A 197 -12.57 -18.67 -9.23
C ARG A 197 -11.35 -18.98 -8.36
N ARG A 198 -10.93 -20.25 -8.29
CA ARG A 198 -9.70 -20.67 -7.61
C ARG A 198 -8.48 -19.96 -8.21
N SER A 199 -8.32 -19.97 -9.52
CA SER A 199 -7.19 -19.30 -10.19
C SER A 199 -7.15 -17.79 -9.93
N ILE A 200 -8.31 -17.13 -9.90
CA ILE A 200 -8.42 -15.71 -9.54
C ILE A 200 -8.06 -15.48 -8.06
N MET A 201 -8.48 -16.36 -7.15
CA MET A 201 -8.13 -16.29 -5.72
C MET A 201 -6.63 -16.49 -5.50
N ILE A 202 -5.99 -17.41 -6.22
CA ILE A 202 -4.54 -17.61 -6.15
C ILE A 202 -3.82 -16.33 -6.58
N SER A 203 -4.19 -15.78 -7.74
CA SER A 203 -3.64 -14.51 -8.23
C SER A 203 -3.89 -13.34 -7.27
N LEU A 204 -5.04 -13.31 -6.60
CA LEU A 204 -5.36 -12.32 -5.58
C LEU A 204 -4.42 -12.48 -4.38
N GLY A 205 -4.21 -13.70 -3.91
CA GLY A 205 -3.28 -14.00 -2.82
C GLY A 205 -1.84 -13.57 -3.15
N ASP A 206 -1.37 -13.82 -4.38
CA ASP A 206 -0.02 -13.45 -4.82
C ASP A 206 0.17 -11.93 -4.77
N ARG A 207 -0.80 -11.19 -5.31
CA ARG A 207 -0.80 -9.71 -5.23
C ARG A 207 -0.83 -9.21 -3.79
N LEU A 208 -1.64 -9.81 -2.93
CA LEU A 208 -1.73 -9.41 -1.52
C LEU A 208 -0.40 -9.66 -0.78
N LEU A 209 0.34 -10.72 -1.12
CA LEU A 209 1.69 -10.93 -0.61
C LEU A 209 2.67 -9.85 -1.09
N GLU A 210 2.63 -9.48 -2.36
CA GLU A 210 3.45 -8.38 -2.92
C GLU A 210 3.14 -7.03 -2.24
N GLU A 211 1.90 -6.81 -1.82
CA GLU A 211 1.44 -5.62 -1.10
C GLU A 211 1.70 -5.68 0.43
N ASN A 212 2.44 -6.69 0.91
CA ASN A 212 2.72 -6.97 2.33
C ASN A 212 1.48 -7.24 3.19
N GLN A 213 0.38 -7.70 2.59
CA GLN A 213 -0.85 -8.09 3.29
C GLN A 213 -0.92 -9.62 3.48
N ALA A 214 0.07 -10.18 4.18
CA ALA A 214 0.25 -11.62 4.30
C ALA A 214 -0.91 -12.37 4.98
N GLU A 215 -1.55 -11.78 5.99
CA GLU A 215 -2.72 -12.37 6.65
C GLU A 215 -3.93 -12.48 5.70
N ALA A 216 -4.17 -11.44 4.90
CA ALA A 216 -5.24 -11.44 3.90
C ALA A 216 -4.94 -12.43 2.76
N ALA A 217 -3.68 -12.53 2.33
CA ALA A 217 -3.24 -13.52 1.36
C ALA A 217 -3.47 -14.94 1.87
N LEU A 218 -3.06 -15.23 3.12
CA LEU A 218 -3.28 -16.51 3.78
C LEU A 218 -4.77 -16.89 3.80
N ALA A 219 -5.63 -15.97 4.24
CA ALA A 219 -7.07 -16.19 4.25
C ALA A 219 -7.62 -16.46 2.83
N THR A 220 -7.10 -15.76 1.82
CA THR A 220 -7.50 -15.95 0.42
C THR A 220 -7.12 -17.33 -0.11
N TYR A 221 -5.89 -17.79 0.13
CA TYR A 221 -5.44 -19.11 -0.30
C TYR A 221 -6.18 -20.26 0.40
N LEU A 222 -6.56 -20.08 1.67
CA LEU A 222 -7.35 -21.04 2.44
C LEU A 222 -8.84 -21.04 2.05
N ALA A 223 -9.36 -19.91 1.57
CA ALA A 223 -10.74 -19.81 1.08
C ALA A 223 -10.92 -20.39 -0.33
N ALA A 224 -9.83 -20.54 -1.09
CA ALA A 224 -9.85 -21.19 -2.40
C ALA A 224 -10.35 -22.64 -2.30
N LYS A 225 -11.04 -23.12 -3.34
CA LYS A 225 -11.54 -24.50 -3.43
C LYS A 225 -10.99 -25.22 -4.67
N PRO A 226 -10.24 -26.33 -4.52
CA PRO A 226 -9.64 -26.79 -3.27
C PRO A 226 -8.74 -25.71 -2.64
N LYS A 227 -8.23 -25.91 -1.42
CA LYS A 227 -7.26 -24.97 -0.82
C LYS A 227 -5.99 -24.91 -1.67
N TYR A 228 -5.28 -23.78 -1.65
CA TYR A 228 -3.95 -23.66 -2.25
C TYR A 228 -2.88 -23.70 -1.16
N PHE A 229 -2.42 -24.91 -0.82
CA PHE A 229 -1.54 -25.13 0.32
C PHE A 229 -0.16 -24.50 0.16
N ASP A 230 0.46 -24.53 -1.02
CA ASP A 230 1.79 -23.92 -1.23
C ASP A 230 1.80 -22.42 -0.94
N GLY A 231 0.82 -21.68 -1.49
CA GLY A 231 0.64 -20.26 -1.21
C GLY A 231 0.30 -20.01 0.25
N ALA A 232 -0.60 -20.81 0.84
CA ALA A 232 -0.97 -20.68 2.25
C ALA A 232 0.21 -20.92 3.20
N LYS A 233 1.02 -21.97 2.97
CA LYS A 233 2.25 -22.26 3.73
C LYS A 233 3.23 -21.08 3.66
N ASN A 234 3.45 -20.53 2.48
CA ASN A 234 4.32 -19.36 2.31
C ASN A 234 3.76 -18.12 3.05
N ALA A 235 2.48 -17.80 2.84
CA ALA A 235 1.82 -16.66 3.48
C ALA A 235 1.82 -16.79 5.02
N ALA A 236 1.58 -17.99 5.55
CA ALA A 236 1.62 -18.28 6.98
C ALA A 236 3.01 -18.06 7.59
N ARG A 237 4.08 -18.44 6.88
CA ARG A 237 5.45 -18.12 7.31
C ARG A 237 5.70 -16.62 7.34
N VAL A 238 5.23 -15.87 6.34
CA VAL A 238 5.44 -14.42 6.25
C VAL A 238 4.68 -13.66 7.34
N CYS A 239 3.43 -14.04 7.64
CA CYS A 239 2.67 -13.40 8.73
C CYS A 239 3.06 -13.92 10.12
N GLY A 240 3.83 -15.00 10.22
CA GLY A 240 4.25 -15.58 11.50
C GLY A 240 3.22 -16.53 12.15
N ASP A 241 2.19 -16.93 11.41
CA ASP A 241 1.18 -17.88 11.89
C ASP A 241 1.65 -19.33 11.70
N TRP A 242 2.58 -19.75 12.56
CA TRP A 242 3.13 -21.10 12.55
C TRP A 242 2.07 -22.19 12.76
N ARG A 243 0.98 -21.90 13.48
CA ARG A 243 -0.08 -22.87 13.73
C ARG A 243 -0.80 -23.21 12.44
N THR A 244 -1.19 -22.18 11.70
CA THR A 244 -1.82 -22.37 10.40
C THR A 244 -0.84 -23.00 9.40
N PHE A 245 0.45 -22.66 9.47
CA PHE A 245 1.48 -23.32 8.66
C PHE A 245 1.49 -24.85 8.86
N PHE A 246 1.60 -25.34 10.11
CA PHE A 246 1.63 -26.79 10.37
C PHE A 246 0.27 -27.46 10.11
N ALA A 247 -0.84 -26.76 10.35
CA ALA A 247 -2.16 -27.26 9.96
C ALA A 247 -2.26 -27.47 8.45
N CYS A 248 -1.71 -26.54 7.65
CA CYS A 248 -1.62 -26.71 6.20
C CYS A 248 -0.73 -27.89 5.81
N CYS A 249 0.45 -28.05 6.44
CA CYS A 249 1.32 -29.19 6.17
C CYS A 249 0.65 -30.54 6.48
N ALA A 250 -0.13 -30.62 7.56
CA ALA A 250 -0.86 -31.82 7.92
C ALA A 250 -2.00 -32.14 6.92
N ASP A 251 -2.72 -31.11 6.45
CA ASP A 251 -3.78 -31.26 5.45
C ASP A 251 -3.23 -31.67 4.06
N ASP A 252 -2.06 -31.17 3.68
CA ASP A 252 -1.43 -31.36 2.35
C ASP A 252 -0.77 -32.74 2.19
N GLN A 253 -0.40 -33.41 3.29
CA GLN A 253 0.21 -34.76 3.37
C GLN A 253 1.53 -34.97 2.59
N ASP A 254 2.04 -33.96 1.91
CA ASP A 254 3.23 -34.04 1.04
C ASP A 254 4.56 -33.71 1.74
N ILE A 255 4.55 -33.38 3.03
CA ILE A 255 5.73 -32.84 3.75
C ILE A 255 6.03 -33.65 5.01
N ASP A 256 7.30 -34.02 5.20
CA ASP A 256 7.80 -34.48 6.50
C ASP A 256 7.81 -33.32 7.50
N ILE A 257 6.83 -33.34 8.40
CA ILE A 257 6.62 -32.30 9.41
C ILE A 257 7.83 -32.19 10.34
N GLN A 258 8.52 -33.29 10.65
CA GLN A 258 9.62 -33.27 11.63
C GLN A 258 10.83 -32.49 11.10
N GLU A 259 11.20 -32.72 9.84
CA GLU A 259 12.32 -32.02 9.18
C GLU A 259 12.03 -30.52 9.11
N VAL A 260 10.84 -30.15 8.67
CA VAL A 260 10.45 -28.75 8.51
C VAL A 260 10.26 -28.03 9.85
N ALA A 261 9.80 -28.74 10.89
CA ALA A 261 9.53 -28.14 12.19
C ALA A 261 10.79 -27.58 12.86
N SER A 262 11.92 -28.30 12.75
CA SER A 262 13.21 -27.85 13.28
C SER A 262 13.63 -26.51 12.64
N TYR A 263 13.58 -26.42 11.31
CA TYR A 263 13.93 -25.22 10.56
C TYR A 263 13.03 -24.02 10.89
N VAL A 264 11.70 -24.24 10.92
CA VAL A 264 10.74 -23.18 11.24
C VAL A 264 10.92 -22.70 12.68
N SER A 265 11.23 -23.61 13.62
CA SER A 265 11.54 -23.25 15.00
C SER A 265 12.76 -22.33 15.08
N GLU A 266 13.85 -22.66 14.37
CA GLU A 266 15.05 -21.82 14.31
C GLU A 266 14.79 -20.46 13.65
N GLU A 267 13.99 -20.40 12.58
CA GLU A 267 13.64 -19.13 11.93
C GLU A 267 12.85 -18.20 12.87
N ILE A 268 11.87 -18.74 13.59
CA ILE A 268 11.08 -17.98 14.57
C ILE A 268 11.99 -17.53 15.72
N ALA A 269 12.81 -18.44 16.26
CA ALA A 269 13.83 -18.10 17.24
C ALA A 269 14.90 -17.14 16.69
N GLY A 270 14.99 -16.93 15.38
CA GLY A 270 15.86 -15.95 14.73
C GLY A 270 15.26 -14.55 14.58
N GLY A 271 14.01 -14.33 15.00
CA GLY A 271 13.32 -13.04 14.85
C GLY A 271 12.57 -12.88 13.53
N ARG A 272 12.28 -13.99 12.83
CA ARG A 272 11.49 -14.03 11.58
C ARG A 272 10.07 -14.54 11.79
N GLY A 273 9.62 -14.65 13.03
CA GLY A 273 8.31 -15.20 13.38
C GLY A 273 7.15 -14.24 13.24
N GLY A 274 7.32 -13.07 12.62
CA GLY A 274 6.30 -12.02 12.49
C GLY A 274 6.53 -10.82 13.42
N ASN A 275 5.46 -10.10 13.74
CA ASN A 275 5.50 -8.91 14.60
C ASN A 275 5.24 -9.25 16.08
N TYR A 276 5.96 -10.24 16.61
CA TYR A 276 5.84 -10.67 18.02
C TYR A 276 7.01 -10.16 18.86
N SER A 277 6.80 -10.11 20.18
CA SER A 277 7.90 -9.86 21.11
C SER A 277 8.91 -11.00 21.07
N ARG A 278 10.16 -10.71 21.42
CA ARG A 278 11.23 -11.72 21.44
C ARG A 278 10.88 -12.92 22.31
N ARG A 279 10.21 -12.65 23.43
CA ARG A 279 9.76 -13.65 24.38
C ARG A 279 8.69 -14.57 23.80
N GLU A 280 7.75 -14.03 23.03
CA GLU A 280 6.70 -14.81 22.36
C GLU A 280 7.29 -15.70 21.26
N GLU A 281 8.21 -15.17 20.45
CA GLU A 281 8.90 -15.96 19.42
C GLU A 281 9.62 -17.17 20.03
N ILE A 282 10.34 -16.97 21.13
CA ILE A 282 11.03 -18.04 21.85
C ILE A 282 10.04 -19.08 22.40
N MET A 283 8.90 -18.63 22.91
CA MET A 283 7.83 -19.54 23.35
C MET A 283 7.26 -20.37 22.20
N PHE A 284 7.06 -19.76 21.04
CA PHE A 284 6.59 -20.46 19.84
C PHE A 284 7.62 -21.50 19.39
N SER A 285 8.91 -21.14 19.34
CA SER A 285 9.99 -22.06 18.99
C SER A 285 10.07 -23.27 19.94
N SER A 286 10.08 -23.04 21.26
CA SER A 286 10.05 -24.11 22.27
C SER A 286 8.85 -25.03 22.08
N ARG A 287 7.68 -24.46 21.82
CA ARG A 287 6.45 -25.23 21.59
C ARG A 287 6.48 -26.04 20.31
N ILE A 288 7.06 -25.51 19.22
CA ILE A 288 7.21 -26.24 17.95
C ILE A 288 8.13 -27.45 18.13
N LEU A 289 9.26 -27.29 18.82
CA LEU A 289 10.19 -28.40 19.11
C LEU A 289 9.51 -29.49 19.95
N LEU A 290 8.68 -29.09 20.91
CA LEU A 290 7.94 -30.03 21.74
C LEU A 290 6.85 -30.77 20.96
N ASP A 291 5.98 -30.01 20.28
CA ASP A 291 4.75 -30.54 19.67
C ASP A 291 5.05 -31.33 18.38
N TYR A 292 6.07 -30.95 17.60
CA TYR A 292 6.35 -31.54 16.28
C TYR A 292 7.67 -32.30 16.19
N CYS A 293 8.73 -31.88 16.88
CA CYS A 293 10.04 -32.57 16.82
C CYS A 293 10.21 -33.64 17.91
N SER A 294 9.35 -33.67 18.94
CA SER A 294 9.55 -34.48 20.16
C SER A 294 10.91 -34.22 20.83
N ASP A 295 11.52 -33.06 20.57
CA ASP A 295 12.81 -32.67 21.13
C ASP A 295 12.59 -31.88 22.42
N ILE A 296 12.45 -32.62 23.51
CA ILE A 296 12.18 -32.06 24.84
C ILE A 296 13.39 -31.24 25.33
N ASP A 297 14.61 -31.67 25.01
CA ASP A 297 15.82 -31.02 25.50
C ASP A 297 16.03 -29.70 24.75
N GLY A 298 15.92 -29.72 23.42
CA GLY A 298 15.95 -28.51 22.61
C GLY A 298 14.82 -27.54 22.96
N ALA A 299 13.61 -28.04 23.25
CA ALA A 299 12.49 -27.20 23.70
C ALA A 299 12.78 -26.49 25.03
N ILE A 300 13.44 -27.15 25.98
CA ILE A 300 13.85 -26.57 27.27
C ILE A 300 14.99 -25.56 27.07
N GLU A 301 16.00 -25.91 26.29
CA GLU A 301 17.16 -25.03 26.02
C GLU A 301 16.75 -23.76 25.26
N ALA A 302 15.79 -23.87 24.35
CA ALA A 302 15.24 -22.73 23.61
C ALA A 302 14.67 -21.63 24.54
N LEU A 303 14.23 -21.98 25.75
CA LEU A 303 13.65 -21.04 26.71
C LEU A 303 14.68 -20.22 27.50
N TYR A 304 15.96 -20.61 27.48
CA TYR A 304 17.01 -19.95 28.26
C TYR A 304 17.24 -18.49 27.84
N PRO A 305 17.33 -18.14 26.54
CA PRO A 305 17.53 -16.76 26.12
C PRO A 305 16.39 -15.82 26.50
N ALA A 306 15.18 -16.34 26.72
CA ALA A 306 14.03 -15.55 27.18
C ALA A 306 13.89 -15.50 28.71
N ALA A 307 14.84 -16.08 29.45
CA ALA A 307 14.79 -16.20 30.91
C ALA A 307 13.48 -16.85 31.43
N MET A 308 12.90 -17.79 30.66
CA MET A 308 11.61 -18.42 30.98
C MET A 308 11.79 -19.66 31.86
N TRP A 309 12.46 -19.45 33.00
CA TRP A 309 12.89 -20.53 33.91
C TRP A 309 11.73 -21.34 34.49
N THR A 310 10.59 -20.70 34.77
CA THR A 310 9.40 -21.36 35.32
C THR A 310 8.82 -22.36 34.32
N GLU A 311 8.77 -21.98 33.05
CA GLU A 311 8.26 -22.85 31.98
C GLU A 311 9.26 -23.96 31.65
N ALA A 312 10.55 -23.64 31.57
CA ALA A 312 11.61 -24.63 31.41
C ALA A 312 11.56 -25.70 32.51
N ARG A 313 11.41 -25.29 33.78
CA ARG A 313 11.27 -26.21 34.92
C ARG A 313 9.99 -27.02 34.86
N ARG A 314 8.86 -26.41 34.44
CA ARG A 314 7.59 -27.11 34.26
C ARG A 314 7.72 -28.21 33.21
N LEU A 315 8.31 -27.93 32.05
CA LEU A 315 8.55 -28.90 30.98
C LEU A 315 9.48 -30.03 31.43
N ALA A 316 10.61 -29.68 32.07
CA ALA A 316 11.55 -30.68 32.58
C ALA A 316 10.87 -31.66 33.56
N LYS A 317 10.03 -31.16 34.48
CA LYS A 317 9.30 -32.00 35.43
C LYS A 317 8.16 -32.78 34.78
N LEU A 318 7.44 -32.18 33.84
CA LEU A 318 6.34 -32.83 33.11
C LEU A 318 6.84 -34.04 32.31
N HIS A 319 8.01 -33.92 31.67
CA HIS A 319 8.60 -34.97 30.85
C HIS A 319 9.61 -35.85 31.60
N SER A 320 9.62 -35.82 32.94
CA SER A 320 10.49 -36.65 33.79
C SER A 320 12.01 -36.49 33.53
N ARG A 321 12.45 -35.31 33.06
CA ARG A 321 13.86 -34.98 32.83
C ARG A 321 14.45 -34.24 34.03
N GLU A 322 14.58 -34.96 35.15
CA GLU A 322 15.07 -34.36 36.41
C GLU A 322 16.52 -33.89 36.36
N GLU A 323 17.35 -34.56 35.55
CA GLU A 323 18.77 -34.25 35.37
C GLU A 323 18.97 -32.79 34.91
N ILE A 324 18.11 -32.31 34.02
CA ILE A 324 18.18 -30.97 33.41
C ILE A 324 17.74 -29.87 34.38
N VAL A 325 16.97 -30.20 35.42
CA VAL A 325 16.49 -29.20 36.40
C VAL A 325 17.66 -28.54 37.12
N SER A 326 18.74 -29.28 37.37
CA SER A 326 19.96 -28.73 37.96
C SER A 326 20.62 -27.68 37.05
N ASN A 327 20.67 -27.95 35.73
CA ASN A 327 21.18 -27.02 34.72
C ASN A 327 20.32 -25.75 34.62
N ILE A 328 18.99 -25.87 34.70
CA ILE A 328 18.07 -24.71 34.69
C ILE A 328 18.32 -23.81 35.90
N ILE A 329 18.48 -24.38 37.09
CA ILE A 329 18.77 -23.62 38.32
C ILE A 329 20.12 -22.92 38.20
N TYR A 330 21.13 -23.62 37.69
CA TYR A 330 22.46 -23.03 37.47
C TYR A 330 22.39 -21.87 36.46
N ALA A 331 21.71 -22.05 35.33
CA ALA A 331 21.54 -21.02 34.31
C ALA A 331 20.80 -19.79 34.87
N ALA A 332 19.71 -19.99 35.62
CA ALA A 332 18.97 -18.91 36.26
C ALA A 332 19.83 -18.13 37.28
N LYS A 333 20.64 -18.85 38.08
CA LYS A 333 21.56 -18.22 39.03
C LYS A 333 22.66 -17.44 38.30
N SER A 334 23.26 -18.02 37.27
CA SER A 334 24.28 -17.36 36.45
C SER A 334 23.74 -16.10 35.80
N TYR A 335 22.53 -16.16 35.23
CA TYR A 335 21.86 -15.00 34.64
C TYR A 335 21.62 -13.90 35.68
N GLY A 336 21.14 -14.26 36.87
CA GLY A 336 20.98 -13.32 37.98
C GLY A 336 22.29 -12.64 38.39
N GLN A 337 23.40 -13.38 38.45
CA GLN A 337 24.72 -12.82 38.72
C GLN A 337 25.15 -11.83 37.63
N THR A 338 24.95 -12.17 36.35
CA THR A 338 25.22 -11.26 35.23
C THR A 338 24.37 -9.98 35.32
N CYS A 339 23.09 -10.08 35.66
CA CYS A 339 22.25 -8.89 35.85
C CYS A 339 22.74 -8.00 36.98
N VAL A 340 23.21 -8.58 38.09
CA VAL A 340 23.79 -7.80 39.20
C VAL A 340 25.05 -7.07 38.76
N THR A 341 25.99 -7.77 38.11
CA THR A 341 27.22 -7.13 37.61
C THR A 341 26.93 -6.04 36.58
N GLU A 342 25.98 -6.26 35.67
CA GLU A 342 25.58 -5.23 34.71
C GLU A 342 24.94 -4.00 35.37
N LEU A 343 24.18 -4.19 36.46
CA LEU A 343 23.60 -3.09 37.21
C LEU A 343 24.68 -2.30 37.96
N GLU A 344 25.67 -2.98 38.53
CA GLU A 344 26.83 -2.36 39.20
C GLU A 344 27.67 -1.54 38.20
N ASP A 345 27.99 -2.11 37.05
CA ASP A 345 28.72 -1.43 35.96
C ASP A 345 27.96 -0.20 35.44
N ARG A 346 26.63 -0.29 35.33
CA ARG A 346 25.81 0.87 34.92
C ARG A 346 25.70 1.92 36.01
N ALA A 347 25.62 1.53 37.28
CA ALA A 347 25.57 2.46 38.40
C ALA A 347 26.86 3.29 38.47
N THR A 348 28.02 2.64 38.37
CA THR A 348 29.31 3.32 38.31
C THR A 348 29.42 4.23 37.08
N ALA A 349 29.03 3.75 35.89
CA ALA A 349 29.01 4.58 34.69
C ALA A 349 28.07 5.79 34.80
N PHE A 350 26.94 5.66 35.51
CA PHE A 350 26.00 6.75 35.78
C PHE A 350 26.60 7.80 36.71
N GLU A 351 27.30 7.38 37.77
CA GLU A 351 28.04 8.29 38.66
C GLU A 351 29.12 9.06 37.90
N GLU A 352 29.96 8.37 37.13
CA GLU A 352 30.99 9.00 36.29
C GLU A 352 30.40 9.95 35.24
N ALA A 353 29.24 9.61 34.66
CA ALA A 353 28.54 10.49 33.72
C ALA A 353 28.02 11.76 34.41
N ASN A 354 27.48 11.65 35.63
CA ASN A 354 27.02 12.79 36.41
C ASN A 354 28.19 13.69 36.83
N GLU A 355 29.32 13.11 37.28
CA GLU A 355 30.52 13.88 37.60
C GLU A 355 31.02 14.66 36.38
N ARG A 356 31.14 14.00 35.22
CA ARG A 356 31.48 14.67 33.95
C ARG A 356 30.48 15.78 33.59
N TYR A 357 29.19 15.56 33.80
CA TYR A 357 28.17 16.57 33.56
C TYR A 357 28.31 17.78 34.48
N THR A 358 28.68 17.60 35.75
CA THR A 358 28.94 18.73 36.66
C THR A 358 30.14 19.58 36.21
N VAL A 359 31.21 18.96 35.70
CA VAL A 359 32.35 19.66 35.10
C VAL A 359 31.91 20.47 33.88
N VAL A 360 31.09 19.90 33.00
CA VAL A 360 30.53 20.61 31.84
C VAL A 360 29.70 21.82 32.27
N LEU A 361 28.86 21.69 33.31
CA LEU A 361 28.10 22.81 33.86
C LEU A 361 29.01 23.91 34.43
N GLY A 362 30.12 23.55 35.06
CA GLY A 362 31.15 24.47 35.53
C GLY A 362 31.76 25.27 34.38
N VAL A 363 32.23 24.58 33.33
CA VAL A 363 32.79 25.21 32.11
C VAL A 363 31.76 26.12 31.44
N GLN A 364 30.48 25.73 31.38
CA GLN A 364 29.42 26.60 30.83
C GLN A 364 29.23 27.87 31.65
N LYS A 365 29.27 27.79 32.98
CA LYS A 365 29.20 28.98 33.84
C LYS A 365 30.41 29.89 33.63
N GLU A 366 31.62 29.33 33.56
CA GLU A 366 32.84 30.11 33.29
C GLU A 366 32.82 30.78 31.91
N MET A 367 32.38 30.07 30.87
CA MET A 367 32.23 30.64 29.52
C MET A 367 31.18 31.76 29.47
N LYS A 368 30.09 31.65 30.23
CA LYS A 368 29.09 32.73 30.37
C LYS A 368 29.66 33.95 31.14
N MET A 369 30.53 33.72 32.12
CA MET A 369 31.18 34.80 32.88
C MET A 369 32.31 35.48 32.09
N GLN A 370 33.08 34.73 31.30
CA GLN A 370 34.11 35.25 30.40
C GLN A 370 33.51 35.89 29.12
N GLY A 371 32.29 35.48 28.75
CA GLY A 371 31.53 35.96 27.58
C GLY A 371 30.66 37.19 27.82
N GLN A 372 30.90 38.00 28.85
CA GLN A 372 30.29 39.33 28.96
C GLN A 372 31.08 40.37 28.15
N ASN A 373 30.86 40.36 26.83
CA ASN A 373 30.72 41.59 26.01
C ASN A 373 30.26 41.30 24.56
N GLY A 374 29.30 40.38 24.38
CA GLY A 374 28.63 40.18 23.09
C GLY A 374 27.14 39.99 23.30
N GLN A 375 26.33 40.87 22.69
CA GLN A 375 24.87 40.87 22.74
C GLN A 375 24.28 39.45 22.64
N VAL A 376 23.52 39.08 23.66
CA VAL A 376 22.64 37.92 23.65
C VAL A 376 21.48 38.27 22.72
N THR A 377 21.50 37.76 21.48
CA THR A 377 20.26 37.65 20.72
C THR A 377 19.47 36.49 21.32
N GLU A 378 18.35 36.81 21.97
CA GLU A 378 17.30 35.87 22.35
C GLU A 378 16.84 35.10 21.10
N ASN A 379 17.41 33.91 20.88
CA ASN A 379 16.84 32.91 20.00
C ASN A 379 16.99 31.56 20.70
N ASP A 380 16.03 31.30 21.58
CA ASP A 380 16.04 30.31 22.66
C ASP A 380 16.03 28.82 22.25
N ASN A 381 16.42 28.45 21.02
CA ASN A 381 16.26 27.05 20.57
C ASN A 381 17.51 26.36 20.00
N GLN A 382 18.70 26.95 20.11
CA GLN A 382 19.93 26.26 19.69
C GLN A 382 21.02 26.39 20.73
N SER A 383 20.93 25.56 21.79
CA SER A 383 22.11 25.28 22.58
C SER A 383 23.18 24.67 21.66
N LEU A 384 24.42 25.17 21.71
CA LEU A 384 25.58 24.56 21.03
C LEU A 384 25.73 23.05 21.35
N PHE A 385 25.11 22.60 22.45
CA PHE A 385 25.04 21.21 22.88
C PHE A 385 24.16 20.34 21.95
N SER A 386 23.03 20.88 21.46
CA SER A 386 22.14 20.20 20.52
C SER A 386 22.87 19.80 19.23
N VAL A 387 23.82 20.63 18.79
CA VAL A 387 24.64 20.38 17.59
C VAL A 387 25.66 19.26 17.84
N ALA A 388 26.30 19.22 19.01
CA ALA A 388 27.26 18.17 19.37
C ALA A 388 26.58 16.81 19.62
N SER A 389 25.41 16.80 20.26
CA SER A 389 24.58 15.59 20.47
C SER A 389 24.02 15.05 19.16
N ASN A 390 23.61 15.94 18.23
CA ASN A 390 23.19 15.52 16.90
C ASN A 390 24.35 14.96 16.07
N MET A 391 25.59 15.46 16.26
CA MET A 391 26.78 14.90 15.59
C MET A 391 27.15 13.50 16.09
N SER A 392 26.90 13.17 17.35
CA SER A 392 27.18 11.84 17.91
C SER A 392 26.16 10.79 17.43
N ASN A 393 24.90 11.17 17.21
CA ASN A 393 23.91 10.31 16.55
C ASN A 393 24.08 10.22 15.02
N ALA A 394 24.77 11.19 14.40
CA ALA A 394 24.98 11.23 12.95
C ALA A 394 26.11 10.30 12.45
N SER A 395 26.90 9.65 13.31
CA SER A 395 28.00 8.77 12.89
C SER A 395 27.55 7.46 12.23
N LEU A 396 26.25 7.19 12.11
CA LEU A 396 25.73 6.03 11.37
C LEU A 396 25.38 6.32 9.91
N TYR A 397 25.24 7.59 9.50
CA TYR A 397 24.95 7.92 8.11
C TYR A 397 25.69 9.16 7.60
N SER A 398 26.65 8.88 6.71
CA SER A 398 27.04 9.65 5.52
C SER A 398 28.07 10.80 5.60
N ASN A 399 28.93 10.76 4.57
CA ASN A 399 29.79 11.82 4.05
C ASN A 399 29.03 13.15 3.92
N ALA A 400 29.27 14.11 4.81
CA ALA A 400 29.00 15.52 4.55
C ALA A 400 30.12 16.35 5.17
N SER A 401 30.87 17.03 4.30
CA SER A 401 31.93 17.96 4.67
C SER A 401 31.29 19.30 5.06
N THR A 402 31.42 19.71 6.32
CA THR A 402 31.16 21.09 6.73
C THR A 402 32.36 21.68 7.47
N SER A 403 32.72 22.88 7.05
CA SER A 403 33.92 23.66 7.32
C SER A 403 34.16 24.02 8.80
N SER A 404 35.43 23.91 9.18
CA SER A 404 36.15 24.59 10.28
C SER A 404 35.37 25.46 11.27
N VAL A 405 35.22 24.96 12.51
CA VAL A 405 35.09 25.79 13.73
C VAL A 405 36.13 25.28 14.73
N GLY A 406 37.20 26.04 14.92
CA GLY A 406 38.40 25.65 15.67
C GLY A 406 38.28 25.66 17.21
N SER A 407 37.08 25.50 17.78
CA SER A 407 36.88 25.57 19.24
C SER A 407 35.97 24.47 19.83
N VAL A 408 35.42 23.57 18.99
CA VAL A 408 34.54 22.47 19.44
C VAL A 408 35.27 21.18 19.78
N SER A 409 36.57 21.09 19.48
CA SER A 409 37.40 19.90 19.74
C SER A 409 37.59 19.63 21.24
N SER A 410 37.67 20.66 22.07
CA SER A 410 37.89 20.54 23.52
C SER A 410 36.66 20.07 24.30
N LEU A 411 35.45 20.29 23.77
CA LEU A 411 34.17 19.84 24.36
C LEU A 411 33.78 18.44 23.86
N SER A 412 34.14 18.09 22.63
CA SER A 412 33.87 16.77 22.04
C SER A 412 34.52 15.62 22.83
N SER A 413 35.73 15.81 23.37
CA SER A 413 36.40 14.80 24.21
C SER A 413 35.72 14.57 25.56
N VAL A 414 35.01 15.57 26.10
CA VAL A 414 34.32 15.48 27.40
C VAL A 414 32.90 14.92 27.24
N ILE A 415 32.27 15.15 26.07
CA ILE A 415 30.90 14.75 25.74
C ILE A 415 30.85 13.37 25.04
N SER A 416 31.98 12.68 24.88
CA SER A 416 32.01 11.28 24.41
C SER A 416 31.32 10.34 25.41
N VAL A 417 29.99 10.32 25.39
CA VAL A 417 29.16 9.30 26.00
C VAL A 417 29.31 8.06 25.13
N GLY A 418 30.06 7.07 25.58
CA GLY A 418 30.00 5.74 24.98
C GLY A 418 28.54 5.31 24.90
N ALA A 419 28.10 4.79 23.75
CA ALA A 419 26.69 4.53 23.44
C ALA A 419 25.91 4.01 24.66
N THR A 420 25.09 4.87 25.25
CA THR A 420 24.23 4.49 26.39
C THR A 420 23.13 3.60 25.85
N SER A 421 23.28 2.28 26.05
CA SER A 421 22.19 1.33 25.81
C SER A 421 20.97 1.75 26.62
N THR A 422 19.83 1.91 25.96
CA THR A 422 18.56 2.24 26.61
C THR A 422 18.14 1.07 27.50
N PHE A 423 17.99 1.33 28.80
CA PHE A 423 17.59 0.34 29.80
C PHE A 423 16.24 -0.32 29.43
N SER A 424 16.24 -1.65 29.26
CA SER A 424 15.05 -2.49 29.34
C SER A 424 15.24 -3.49 30.48
N ILE A 425 14.36 -3.46 31.48
CA ILE A 425 14.41 -4.36 32.65
C ILE A 425 14.11 -5.83 32.28
N VAL A 426 13.60 -6.04 31.07
CA VAL A 426 13.48 -7.34 30.41
C VAL A 426 14.67 -7.41 29.46
N GLY A 427 15.41 -8.52 29.44
CA GLY A 427 16.60 -8.75 28.59
C GLY A 427 16.31 -8.78 27.08
N GLU A 428 15.56 -7.83 26.54
CA GLU A 428 15.13 -7.75 25.15
C GLU A 428 16.13 -7.04 24.22
N GLN A 429 17.28 -6.56 24.72
CA GLN A 429 18.31 -5.98 23.85
C GLN A 429 19.48 -6.94 23.60
N TYR A 430 19.22 -8.02 22.88
CA TYR A 430 20.22 -8.50 21.93
C TYR A 430 20.08 -7.66 20.67
N GLU A 431 20.95 -6.65 20.55
CA GLU A 431 21.08 -5.83 19.34
C GLU A 431 21.09 -6.73 18.11
N ARG A 432 20.17 -6.48 17.16
CA ARG A 432 20.21 -7.03 15.79
C ARG A 432 21.47 -6.51 15.08
N LYS A 433 22.65 -7.01 15.45
CA LYS A 433 23.88 -6.81 14.68
C LYS A 433 23.80 -7.70 13.45
N HIS A 434 23.17 -7.18 12.39
CA HIS A 434 23.27 -7.68 11.04
C HIS A 434 24.75 -7.87 10.66
N LYS A 435 25.26 -9.11 10.74
CA LYS A 435 26.44 -9.52 9.99
C LYS A 435 26.00 -9.90 8.59
N SER A 436 25.71 -8.90 7.75
CA SER A 436 25.68 -9.11 6.31
C SER A 436 27.08 -9.53 5.87
N LYS A 437 27.29 -10.84 5.66
CA LYS A 437 28.50 -11.38 5.04
C LYS A 437 28.53 -11.19 3.52
N PHE A 438 27.61 -10.41 2.94
CA PHE A 438 27.46 -10.33 1.47
C PHE A 438 28.08 -9.08 0.80
N ASN A 439 28.64 -8.12 1.55
CA ASN A 439 29.26 -6.92 0.97
C ASN A 439 30.80 -6.88 1.01
N LYS A 440 31.49 -8.04 1.06
CA LYS A 440 32.96 -8.12 0.99
C LYS A 440 33.49 -8.82 -0.26
N ILE A 441 32.81 -8.70 -1.39
CA ILE A 441 33.36 -9.05 -2.71
C ILE A 441 33.17 -7.84 -3.63
N GLY A 442 34.17 -6.95 -3.65
CA GLY A 442 34.19 -5.83 -4.59
C GLY A 442 34.95 -4.63 -4.06
N GLY A 443 36.25 -4.54 -4.34
CA GLY A 443 37.01 -3.31 -4.13
C GLY A 443 38.43 -3.48 -3.60
N GLY A 444 39.26 -4.26 -4.31
CA GLY A 444 40.66 -4.51 -3.91
C GLY A 444 41.65 -4.52 -5.07
N LYS A 445 41.49 -3.71 -6.11
CA LYS A 445 42.56 -3.52 -7.12
C LYS A 445 43.64 -2.58 -6.56
N LYS A 446 44.67 -3.15 -5.93
CA LYS A 446 45.93 -2.44 -5.63
C LYS A 446 46.62 -2.05 -6.94
N LYS A 447 46.68 -0.75 -7.24
CA LYS A 447 47.56 -0.18 -8.27
C LYS A 447 49.03 -0.38 -7.85
N LYS A 448 49.78 -1.19 -8.59
CA LYS A 448 51.25 -1.26 -8.51
C LYS A 448 51.85 0.08 -8.98
N LYS A 449 52.52 0.81 -8.08
CA LYS A 449 53.46 1.88 -8.45
C LYS A 449 54.75 1.24 -8.97
N GLN A 450 55.06 1.42 -10.25
CA GLN A 450 56.40 1.19 -10.80
C GLN A 450 57.37 2.22 -10.19
N LYS A 451 58.42 1.74 -9.53
CA LYS A 451 59.61 2.56 -9.22
C LYS A 451 60.42 2.70 -10.50
N LYS A 452 60.61 3.94 -10.96
CA LYS A 452 61.75 4.31 -11.80
C LYS A 452 63.01 4.29 -10.93
N GLN A 453 64.01 3.54 -11.35
CA GLN A 453 65.41 3.83 -11.01
C GLN A 453 66.22 3.82 -12.31
N LYS A 454 67.25 4.66 -12.26
CA LYS A 454 68.16 5.10 -13.31
C LYS A 454 68.89 3.97 -14.00
#